data_AF-A0A9N9EI32-F1
#
_entry.id   AF-A0A9N9EI32-F1
#
_cell.length_a   1.000
_cell.length_b   1.000
_cell.length_c   1.000
_cell.angle_alpha   90.00
_cell.angle_beta   90.00
_cell.angle_gamma   90.00
#
_symmetry.space_group_name_H-M   'P 1'
#
loop_
_entity.id
_entity.type
_entity.pdbx_description
1 polymer ?
#
loop_
_entity_poly.entity_id
_entity_poly.type
_entity_poly.pdbx_seq_one_letter_code
_entity_poly.pdbx_strand_id
1 'polypeptide(L)'
;MKFYLIELLVLIASVIALINAAPAAKAPKITQAPKITKTPKVVKTPQSNNATCFQKQNAIDAENLQKKFDTFTTKTPCNVGDQACINNQFAQCTATNTWVLEQCNGGLTCCALPLRNKPGTSIACDTKQDQTARINEGKAACP
;
A
#
# COMPACT_ATOMS: atom_id res chain seq x y z
N MET A 1 -4.95 29.33 41.92
CA MET A 1 -6.01 28.70 41.10
C MET A 1 -6.83 29.72 40.29
N LYS A 2 -6.25 30.86 39.87
CA LYS A 2 -6.93 31.89 39.05
C LYS A 2 -6.17 32.27 37.77
N PHE A 3 -5.09 31.54 37.48
CA PHE A 3 -4.26 31.71 36.27
C PHE A 3 -4.53 30.65 35.17
N TYR A 4 -5.29 29.59 35.47
CA TYR A 4 -5.64 28.54 34.48
C TYR A 4 -6.84 28.87 33.60
N LEU A 5 -7.65 29.88 33.94
CA LEU A 5 -8.85 30.24 33.18
C LEU A 5 -8.54 31.14 31.96
N ILE A 6 -7.40 31.86 31.97
CA ILE A 6 -6.99 32.77 30.89
C ILE A 6 -6.27 31.99 29.78
N GLU A 7 -5.46 30.98 30.11
CA GLU A 7 -4.82 30.08 29.14
C GLU A 7 -5.83 29.18 28.39
N LEU A 8 -6.94 28.81 29.05
CA LEU A 8 -7.99 28.00 28.42
C LEU A 8 -8.78 28.77 27.35
N LEU A 9 -8.83 30.11 27.44
CA LEU A 9 -9.53 30.97 26.47
C LEU A 9 -8.70 31.25 25.19
N VAL A 10 -7.36 31.16 25.26
CA VAL A 10 -6.50 31.39 24.09
C VAL A 10 -6.41 30.16 23.18
N LEU A 11 -6.60 28.94 23.72
CA LEU A 11 -6.59 27.69 22.94
C LEU A 11 -7.87 27.40 22.14
N ILE A 12 -9.01 28.00 22.50
CA ILE A 12 -10.28 27.83 21.75
C ILE A 12 -10.42 28.80 20.56
N ALA A 13 -9.58 29.84 20.46
CA ALA A 13 -9.63 30.81 19.37
C ALA A 13 -8.83 30.41 18.12
N SER A 14 -8.00 29.35 18.18
CA SER A 14 -7.19 28.89 17.03
C SER A 14 -7.83 27.76 16.21
N VAL A 15 -9.05 27.31 16.56
CA VAL A 15 -9.75 26.21 15.86
C VAL A 15 -10.75 26.70 14.80
N ILE A 16 -10.83 28.01 14.53
CA ILE A 16 -11.85 28.61 13.61
C ILE A 16 -11.18 29.37 12.46
N ALA A 17 -10.58 28.62 11.53
CA ALA A 17 -10.35 28.98 10.11
C ALA A 17 -9.44 27.87 9.55
N LEU A 18 -9.93 26.90 8.79
CA LEU A 18 -9.94 26.97 7.32
C LEU A 18 -10.80 25.80 6.79
N ILE A 19 -12.11 26.03 6.64
CA ILE A 19 -13.00 25.19 5.83
C ILE A 19 -13.18 25.86 4.46
N ASN A 20 -12.25 25.61 3.54
CA ASN A 20 -12.48 25.91 2.13
C ASN A 20 -13.22 24.73 1.49
N ALA A 21 -14.54 24.88 1.36
CA ALA A 21 -15.35 24.04 0.50
C ALA A 21 -14.98 24.32 -0.97
N ALA A 22 -14.32 23.36 -1.62
CA ALA A 22 -14.09 23.40 -3.05
C ALA A 22 -15.43 23.23 -3.79
N PRO A 23 -15.72 24.05 -4.82
CA PRO A 23 -16.91 23.86 -5.64
C PRO A 23 -16.79 22.54 -6.40
N ALA A 24 -17.85 21.72 -6.30
CA ALA A 24 -18.00 20.49 -7.06
C ALA A 24 -17.87 20.80 -8.56
N ALA A 25 -16.77 20.37 -9.16
CA ALA A 25 -16.64 20.32 -10.60
C ALA A 25 -17.75 19.43 -11.15
N LYS A 26 -18.63 20.02 -11.97
CA LYS A 26 -19.67 19.29 -12.69
C LYS A 26 -19.00 18.22 -13.55
N ALA A 27 -19.22 16.96 -13.19
CA ALA A 27 -18.80 15.82 -13.99
C ALA A 27 -19.39 15.92 -15.41
N PRO A 28 -18.62 15.65 -16.47
CA PRO A 28 -19.16 15.51 -17.81
C PRO A 28 -20.17 14.35 -17.84
N LYS A 29 -21.38 14.64 -18.31
CA LYS A 29 -22.44 13.65 -18.53
C LYS A 29 -22.03 12.75 -19.71
N ILE A 30 -21.34 11.65 -19.42
CA ILE A 30 -21.00 10.65 -20.43
C ILE A 30 -22.29 9.93 -20.83
N THR A 31 -22.72 10.19 -22.05
CA THR A 31 -23.93 9.62 -22.66
C THR A 31 -23.54 8.32 -23.35
N GLN A 32 -24.11 7.21 -22.87
CA GLN A 32 -24.30 5.91 -23.52
C GLN A 32 -23.04 5.09 -23.88
N ALA A 33 -22.94 3.94 -23.23
CA ALA A 33 -22.01 2.86 -23.54
C ALA A 33 -22.32 2.24 -24.93
N PRO A 34 -21.32 2.08 -25.82
CA PRO A 34 -21.47 1.24 -27.00
C PRO A 34 -21.60 -0.22 -26.57
N LYS A 35 -22.71 -0.85 -26.94
CA LYS A 35 -22.95 -2.29 -26.78
C LYS A 35 -22.03 -3.05 -27.73
N ILE A 36 -20.88 -3.50 -27.25
CA ILE A 36 -20.00 -4.39 -28.02
C ILE A 36 -20.42 -5.84 -27.80
N THR A 37 -21.30 -6.32 -28.68
CA THR A 37 -21.50 -7.74 -28.90
C THR A 37 -20.42 -8.22 -29.87
N LYS A 38 -19.36 -8.83 -29.33
CA LYS A 38 -18.50 -9.83 -30.00
C LYS A 38 -17.44 -10.30 -29.00
N THR A 39 -17.50 -11.58 -28.66
CA THR A 39 -16.51 -12.28 -27.83
C THR A 39 -15.12 -12.18 -28.49
N PRO A 40 -14.12 -11.56 -27.86
CA PRO A 40 -12.76 -11.60 -28.38
C PRO A 40 -12.22 -13.01 -28.13
N LYS A 41 -12.01 -13.76 -29.22
CA LYS A 41 -11.21 -14.98 -29.19
C LYS A 41 -9.81 -14.55 -28.70
N VAL A 42 -9.41 -15.05 -27.52
CA VAL A 42 -8.06 -14.84 -26.98
C VAL A 42 -7.07 -15.48 -27.96
N VAL A 43 -6.59 -14.68 -28.91
CA VAL A 43 -5.40 -15.01 -29.68
C VAL A 43 -4.24 -14.81 -28.71
N LYS A 44 -3.59 -15.90 -28.30
CA LYS A 44 -2.30 -15.83 -27.63
C LYS A 44 -1.29 -15.26 -28.64
N THR A 45 -1.22 -13.93 -28.71
CA THR A 45 -0.13 -13.26 -29.41
C THR A 45 1.16 -13.64 -28.70
N PRO A 46 2.20 -14.12 -29.40
CA PRO A 46 3.51 -14.34 -28.79
C PRO A 46 4.00 -13.00 -28.26
N GLN A 47 4.03 -12.85 -26.94
CA GLN A 47 4.51 -11.64 -26.29
C GLN A 47 6.00 -11.52 -26.57
N SER A 48 6.37 -10.44 -27.27
CA SER A 48 7.74 -10.16 -27.69
C SER A 48 8.74 -10.27 -26.52
N ASN A 49 9.77 -11.09 -26.70
CA ASN A 49 10.74 -11.56 -25.72
C ASN A 49 11.77 -10.51 -25.26
N ASN A 50 11.40 -9.24 -25.14
CA ASN A 50 12.27 -8.19 -24.60
C ASN A 50 11.54 -7.14 -23.75
N ALA A 51 10.34 -7.46 -23.25
CA ALA A 51 9.84 -6.79 -22.06
C ALA A 51 10.62 -7.36 -20.86
N THR A 52 11.31 -6.50 -20.11
CA THR A 52 11.93 -6.90 -18.84
C THR A 52 10.83 -7.52 -17.95
N CYS A 53 10.90 -8.83 -17.72
CA CYS A 53 9.88 -9.54 -16.96
C CYS A 53 10.03 -9.27 -15.45
N PHE A 54 9.79 -8.03 -15.04
CA PHE A 54 9.96 -7.65 -13.65
C PHE A 54 8.85 -8.25 -12.75
N GLN A 55 7.69 -8.65 -13.28
CA GLN A 55 6.62 -9.24 -12.46
C GLN A 55 7.04 -10.54 -11.77
N LYS A 56 7.77 -11.41 -12.49
CA LYS A 56 8.31 -12.65 -11.93
C LYS A 56 9.32 -12.38 -10.83
N GLN A 57 10.26 -11.46 -11.09
CA GLN A 57 11.26 -11.08 -10.09
C GLN A 57 10.60 -10.41 -8.88
N ASN A 58 9.67 -9.49 -9.08
CA ASN A 58 8.93 -8.81 -8.02
C ASN A 58 8.18 -9.81 -7.14
N ALA A 59 7.62 -10.88 -7.70
CA ALA A 59 6.93 -11.91 -6.94
C ALA A 59 7.87 -12.74 -6.06
N ILE A 60 9.06 -13.09 -6.60
CA ILE A 60 10.12 -13.75 -5.83
C ILE A 60 10.60 -12.83 -4.71
N ASP A 61 10.85 -11.57 -5.02
CA ASP A 61 11.33 -10.57 -4.06
C ASP A 61 10.29 -10.30 -2.96
N ALA A 62 9.01 -10.20 -3.31
CA ALA A 62 7.93 -10.00 -2.34
C ALA A 62 7.80 -11.19 -1.38
N GLU A 63 7.89 -12.41 -1.90
CA GLU A 63 7.87 -13.63 -1.07
C GLU A 63 9.07 -13.68 -0.12
N ASN A 64 10.27 -13.39 -0.62
CA ASN A 64 11.48 -13.37 0.20
C ASN A 64 11.44 -12.26 1.25
N LEU A 65 10.91 -11.09 0.88
CA LEU A 65 10.72 -9.97 1.79
C LEU A 65 9.72 -10.31 2.90
N GLN A 66 8.62 -10.99 2.56
CA GLN A 66 7.68 -11.48 3.57
C GLN A 66 8.36 -12.44 4.55
N LYS A 67 9.09 -13.44 4.04
CA LYS A 67 9.86 -14.39 4.88
C LYS A 67 10.86 -13.68 5.79
N LYS A 68 11.50 -12.61 5.31
CA LYS A 68 12.39 -11.77 6.12
C LYS A 68 11.61 -11.11 7.25
N PHE A 69 10.46 -10.50 6.96
CA PHE A 69 9.61 -9.88 7.97
C PHE A 69 9.04 -10.86 9.00
N ASP A 70 8.82 -12.12 8.63
CA ASP A 70 8.38 -13.15 9.58
C ASP A 70 9.42 -13.41 10.70
N THR A 71 10.68 -12.98 10.51
CA THR A 71 11.75 -13.04 11.52
C THR A 71 11.92 -11.74 12.31
N PHE A 72 11.23 -10.67 11.93
CA PHE A 72 11.39 -9.37 12.56
C PHE A 72 10.59 -9.29 13.87
N THR A 73 11.17 -8.58 14.83
CA THR A 73 10.50 -8.18 16.07
C THR A 73 10.67 -6.67 16.25
N THR A 74 10.00 -6.09 17.25
CA THR A 74 10.22 -4.67 17.61
C THR A 74 11.64 -4.37 18.08
N LYS A 75 12.47 -5.40 18.34
CA LYS A 75 13.88 -5.28 18.70
C LYS A 75 14.83 -5.41 17.52
N THR A 76 14.34 -5.78 16.33
CA THR A 76 15.17 -5.85 15.13
C THR A 76 15.72 -4.46 14.81
N PRO A 77 17.04 -4.27 14.66
CA PRO A 77 17.61 -2.96 14.32
C PRO A 77 17.04 -2.41 13.01
N CYS A 78 16.88 -1.09 12.93
CA CYS A 78 16.31 -0.40 11.76
C CYS A 78 16.94 0.97 11.53
N ASN A 79 16.89 1.43 10.27
CA ASN A 79 17.28 2.77 9.87
C ASN A 79 16.05 3.66 9.72
N VAL A 80 16.19 4.95 9.98
CA VAL A 80 15.10 5.92 9.86
C VAL A 80 14.43 5.81 8.49
N GLY A 81 13.11 5.64 8.49
CA GLY A 81 12.31 5.50 7.27
C GLY A 81 12.17 4.06 6.74
N ASP A 82 12.90 3.09 7.29
CA ASP A 82 12.67 1.68 6.98
C ASP A 82 11.22 1.30 7.27
N GLN A 83 10.67 0.41 6.46
CA GLN A 83 9.31 -0.12 6.59
C GLN A 83 9.36 -1.64 6.69
N ALA A 84 8.48 -2.22 7.50
CA ALA A 84 8.40 -3.66 7.71
C ALA A 84 6.99 -4.12 8.02
N CYS A 85 6.80 -5.44 7.98
CA CYS A 85 5.71 -6.10 8.68
C CYS A 85 6.26 -6.70 9.98
N ILE A 86 5.72 -6.31 11.13
CA ILE A 86 6.11 -6.86 12.43
C ILE A 86 4.83 -7.29 13.15
N ASN A 87 4.75 -8.56 13.57
CA ASN A 87 3.56 -9.11 14.22
C ASN A 87 2.25 -8.88 13.44
N ASN A 88 2.29 -8.99 12.10
CA ASN A 88 1.17 -8.69 11.19
C ASN A 88 0.74 -7.21 11.14
N GLN A 89 1.48 -6.29 11.78
CA GLN A 89 1.23 -4.86 11.77
C GLN A 89 2.19 -4.16 10.80
N PHE A 90 1.75 -3.04 10.22
CA PHE A 90 2.65 -2.18 9.47
C PHE A 90 3.60 -1.51 10.45
N ALA A 91 4.89 -1.47 10.14
CA ALA A 91 5.89 -0.85 11.00
C ALA A 91 6.72 0.15 10.21
N GLN A 92 6.99 1.32 10.81
CA GLN A 92 7.92 2.31 10.29
C GLN A 92 8.98 2.63 11.34
N CYS A 93 10.24 2.66 10.92
CA CYS A 93 11.35 3.04 11.77
C CYS A 93 11.42 4.57 11.89
N THR A 94 11.42 5.06 13.11
CA THR A 94 11.37 6.49 13.43
C THR A 94 12.77 7.10 13.59
N ALA A 95 12.83 8.41 13.85
CA ALA A 95 14.08 9.16 14.06
C ALA A 95 14.94 8.63 15.23
N THR A 96 14.40 7.80 16.12
CA THR A 96 15.13 7.20 17.24
C THR A 96 15.62 5.77 16.97
N ASN A 97 15.59 5.32 15.69
CA ASN A 97 15.89 3.94 15.29
C ASN A 97 15.01 2.89 15.99
N THR A 98 13.75 3.25 16.24
CA THR A 98 12.75 2.37 16.85
C THR A 98 11.55 2.21 15.93
N TRP A 99 10.97 1.01 15.95
CA TRP A 99 9.75 0.70 15.21
C TRP A 99 8.52 1.28 15.90
N VAL A 100 7.72 2.03 15.15
CA VAL A 100 6.33 2.33 15.50
C VAL A 100 5.43 1.41 14.67
N LEU A 101 4.52 0.71 15.35
CA LEU A 101 3.61 -0.25 14.74
C LEU A 101 2.22 0.38 14.60
N GLU A 102 1.64 0.21 13.43
CA GLU A 102 0.28 0.60 13.09
C GLU A 102 -0.53 -0.64 12.72
N GLN A 103 -1.64 -0.82 13.43
CA GLN A 103 -2.54 -1.94 13.18
C GLN A 103 -3.22 -1.78 11.82
N CYS A 104 -3.18 -2.84 11.00
CA CYS A 104 -3.98 -2.89 9.79
C CYS A 104 -5.48 -2.94 10.13
N ASN A 105 -6.26 -2.07 9.48
CA ASN A 105 -7.71 -1.97 9.69
C ASN A 105 -8.46 -3.20 9.17
N GLY A 106 -9.69 -3.42 9.65
CA GLY A 106 -10.66 -4.33 9.00
C GLY A 106 -10.24 -5.80 8.91
N GLY A 107 -9.44 -6.29 9.87
CA GLY A 107 -8.95 -7.68 9.87
C GLY A 107 -7.87 -7.96 8.82
N LEU A 108 -7.34 -6.93 8.18
CA LEU A 108 -6.20 -7.03 7.28
C LEU A 108 -4.91 -7.28 8.07
N THR A 109 -3.88 -7.74 7.36
CA THR A 109 -2.52 -7.97 7.87
C THR A 109 -1.52 -7.22 7.00
N CYS A 110 -0.40 -6.82 7.59
CA CYS A 110 0.70 -6.30 6.80
C CYS A 110 1.27 -7.42 5.91
N CYS A 111 1.44 -7.09 4.63
CA CYS A 111 1.94 -7.98 3.59
C CYS A 111 3.00 -7.28 2.73
N ALA A 112 4.07 -8.00 2.37
CA ALA A 112 4.91 -7.65 1.23
C ALA A 112 4.25 -8.11 -0.08
N LEU A 113 4.06 -7.20 -1.03
CA LEU A 113 3.31 -7.40 -2.26
C LEU A 113 4.16 -7.05 -3.50
N PRO A 114 4.11 -7.83 -4.58
CA PRO A 114 4.83 -7.52 -5.81
C PRO A 114 4.22 -6.31 -6.52
N LEU A 115 5.05 -5.41 -7.03
CA LEU A 115 4.59 -4.34 -7.92
C LEU A 115 4.24 -4.90 -9.31
N ARG A 116 3.19 -4.35 -9.91
CA ARG A 116 2.65 -4.84 -11.21
C ARG A 116 3.19 -4.09 -12.42
N ASN A 117 3.46 -2.80 -12.25
CA ASN A 117 3.69 -1.86 -13.35
C ASN A 117 5.12 -1.30 -13.39
N LYS A 118 5.94 -1.65 -12.39
CA LYS A 118 7.36 -1.27 -12.32
C LYS A 118 8.13 -2.30 -11.48
N PRO A 119 9.48 -2.36 -11.59
CA PRO A 119 10.30 -3.19 -10.72
C PRO A 119 10.11 -2.85 -9.23
N GLY A 120 10.19 -3.87 -8.39
CA GLY A 120 10.19 -3.78 -6.92
C GLY A 120 8.97 -4.39 -6.23
N THR A 121 8.91 -4.13 -4.93
CA THR A 121 7.86 -4.60 -4.02
C THR A 121 7.23 -3.42 -3.30
N SER A 122 6.14 -3.68 -2.58
CA SER A 122 5.45 -2.72 -1.72
C SER A 122 5.04 -3.40 -0.43
N ILE A 123 4.88 -2.63 0.64
CA ILE A 123 4.33 -3.10 1.91
C ILE A 123 2.97 -2.43 2.08
N ALA A 124 1.93 -3.22 2.33
CA ALA A 124 0.59 -2.71 2.53
C ALA A 124 -0.23 -3.63 3.45
N CYS A 125 -1.31 -3.08 4.01
CA CYS A 125 -2.33 -3.87 4.69
C CYS A 125 -3.24 -4.55 3.66
N ASP A 126 -3.25 -5.88 3.66
CA ASP A 126 -4.07 -6.70 2.76
C ASP A 126 -4.45 -8.03 3.44
N THR A 127 -5.07 -8.93 2.72
CA THR A 127 -5.30 -10.31 3.15
C THR A 127 -4.14 -11.21 2.73
N LYS A 128 -3.85 -12.24 3.52
CA LYS A 128 -2.89 -13.29 3.11
C LYS A 128 -3.31 -13.97 1.81
N GLN A 129 -4.61 -14.06 1.56
CA GLN A 129 -5.16 -14.63 0.34
C GLN A 129 -4.78 -13.79 -0.89
N ASP A 130 -4.96 -12.47 -0.84
CA ASP A 130 -4.57 -11.59 -1.95
C ASP A 130 -3.06 -11.58 -2.16
N GLN A 131 -2.27 -11.47 -1.08
CA GLN A 131 -0.81 -11.59 -1.16
C GLN A 131 -0.39 -12.86 -1.91
N THR A 132 -0.93 -14.00 -1.52
CA THR A 132 -0.61 -15.29 -2.13
C THR A 132 -1.02 -15.34 -3.60
N ALA A 133 -2.22 -14.85 -3.92
CA ALA A 133 -2.71 -14.78 -5.29
C ALA A 133 -1.79 -13.93 -6.18
N ARG A 134 -1.37 -12.76 -5.70
CA ARG A 134 -0.50 -11.84 -6.45
C ARG A 134 0.92 -12.39 -6.63
N ILE A 135 1.46 -13.08 -5.63
CA ILE A 135 2.75 -13.77 -5.73
C ILE A 135 2.66 -14.90 -6.77
N ASN A 136 1.62 -15.73 -6.72
CA ASN A 136 1.46 -16.84 -7.66
C ASN A 136 1.28 -16.34 -9.10
N GLU A 137 0.44 -15.33 -9.30
CA GLU A 137 0.25 -14.67 -10.60
C GLU A 137 1.56 -14.09 -11.12
N GLY A 138 2.32 -13.38 -10.28
CA GLY A 138 3.60 -12.81 -10.68
C GLY A 138 4.64 -13.87 -11.01
N LYS A 139 4.73 -14.97 -10.24
CA LYS A 139 5.63 -16.10 -10.54
C LYS A 139 5.28 -16.80 -11.85
N ALA A 140 4.00 -16.84 -12.20
CA ALA A 140 3.49 -17.37 -13.46
C ALA A 140 3.59 -16.36 -14.63
N ALA A 141 3.92 -15.10 -14.35
CA ALA A 141 4.11 -14.11 -15.39
C ALA A 141 5.37 -14.43 -16.21
N CYS A 142 5.23 -14.27 -17.53
CA CYS A 142 6.24 -14.50 -18.56
C CYS A 142 6.61 -16.00 -18.73
N PRO A 143 6.08 -16.65 -19.78
CA PRO A 143 6.48 -18.01 -20.14
C PRO A 143 7.91 -18.06 -20.70
#